data_AF-A0A848X3L2-F1
#
_entry.id   AF-A0A848X3L2-F1
#
_cell.length_a   1.000
_cell.length_b   1.000
_cell.length_c   1.000
_cell.angle_alpha   90.00
_cell.angle_beta   90.00
_cell.angle_gamma   90.00
#
_symmetry.space_group_name_H-M   'P 1'
#
loop_
_entity.id
_entity.type
_entity.pdbx_description
1 polymer ?
#
loop_
_entity_poly.entity_id
_entity_poly.type
_entity_poly.pdbx_seq_one_letter_code
_entity_poly.pdbx_strand_id
1 'polypeptide(L)'
;MNFFHRAIVFAVSGGFFFAGAEALGQDELGEIEKTPEAADYEPKDTRKPPEVDRKLGSNDDAAKSKSSQIGSSIMTRKEARTFTFSIPAPRGQILDRFGHPLAQNTVAYYAAINFPYLPDATDEDILRYAGERIIHANDLLGAQWDLDGKTVVEHYRNRRWLPLTFSSPLTEEQFVDLDRQRKPGLVLHPVYLRHYPNEKMLSHVLGYVGERPPRKLGPIEPNEPLWRDGKGVEGLEEQFDQFLT
;
A
#
# COMPACT_ATOMS: atom_id res chain seq x y z
N MET A 1 -11.52 -56.11 -19.31
CA MET A 1 -10.35 -55.20 -19.45
C MET A 1 -10.37 -54.23 -18.28
N ASN A 2 -9.29 -54.26 -17.49
CA ASN A 2 -9.09 -53.55 -16.24
C ASN A 2 -9.05 -52.03 -16.43
N PHE A 3 -9.69 -51.29 -15.53
CA PHE A 3 -9.22 -49.96 -15.11
C PHE A 3 -9.40 -49.81 -13.60
N PHE A 4 -8.28 -49.84 -12.89
CA PHE A 4 -8.14 -49.46 -11.49
C PHE A 4 -8.10 -47.92 -11.41
N HIS A 5 -8.87 -47.32 -10.50
CA HIS A 5 -8.50 -46.08 -9.82
C HIS A 5 -9.00 -46.17 -8.37
N ARG A 6 -8.05 -46.31 -7.43
CA ARG A 6 -8.29 -46.28 -5.99
C ARG A 6 -8.26 -44.82 -5.54
N ALA A 7 -9.38 -44.32 -5.01
CA ALA A 7 -9.40 -43.13 -4.17
C ALA A 7 -9.13 -43.57 -2.73
N ILE A 8 -8.07 -43.03 -2.13
CA ILE A 8 -7.76 -43.21 -0.71
C ILE A 8 -8.17 -41.91 -0.02
N VAL A 9 -9.31 -41.98 0.68
CA VAL A 9 -9.77 -40.95 1.62
C VAL A 9 -9.49 -41.50 3.02
N PHE A 10 -8.57 -40.86 3.74
CA PHE A 10 -8.37 -41.07 5.17
C PHE A 10 -8.97 -39.88 5.91
N ALA A 11 -10.17 -40.06 6.46
CA ALA A 11 -10.72 -39.20 7.49
C ALA A 11 -10.72 -39.99 8.79
N VAL A 12 -9.78 -39.68 9.68
CA VAL A 12 -9.72 -40.26 11.02
C VAL A 12 -10.36 -39.28 12.00
N SER A 13 -11.38 -39.80 12.65
CA SER A 13 -12.11 -39.32 13.81
C SER A 13 -11.21 -38.95 14.98
N GLY A 14 -11.62 -37.94 15.77
CA GLY A 14 -11.08 -37.74 17.12
C GLY A 14 -11.68 -36.52 17.81
N GLY A 15 -12.90 -36.67 18.35
CA GLY A 15 -13.36 -35.83 19.45
C GLY A 15 -12.74 -36.28 20.78
N PHE A 16 -13.05 -35.56 21.86
CA PHE A 16 -12.67 -35.69 23.29
C PHE A 16 -11.76 -34.53 23.75
N PHE A 17 -11.91 -33.86 24.89
CA PHE A 17 -12.87 -33.90 26.00
C PHE A 17 -12.71 -32.58 26.77
N PHE A 18 -13.80 -32.01 27.27
CA PHE A 18 -13.82 -30.88 28.19
C PHE A 18 -13.87 -31.44 29.62
N ALA A 19 -12.85 -31.19 30.46
CA ALA A 19 -12.91 -31.40 31.91
C ALA A 19 -11.64 -30.87 32.60
N GLY A 20 -11.81 -30.19 33.74
CA GLY A 20 -10.75 -30.01 34.73
C GLY A 20 -10.31 -28.57 34.96
N ALA A 21 -11.20 -27.72 35.49
CA ALA A 21 -10.78 -26.55 36.26
C ALA A 21 -10.66 -27.01 37.72
N GLU A 22 -9.43 -27.11 38.23
CA GLU A 22 -9.20 -27.28 39.66
C GLU A 22 -7.99 -26.44 40.09
N ALA A 23 -8.19 -25.79 41.23
CA ALA A 23 -7.48 -24.63 41.70
C ALA A 23 -6.12 -24.98 42.32
N LEU A 24 -5.13 -24.11 42.10
CA LEU A 24 -4.00 -23.96 43.01
C LEU A 24 -3.74 -22.47 43.19
N GLY A 25 -3.86 -22.05 44.45
CA GLY A 25 -3.80 -20.66 44.90
C GLY A 25 -2.42 -20.03 44.76
N GLN A 26 -2.45 -18.71 44.57
CA GLN A 26 -1.35 -17.81 44.86
C GLN A 26 -1.94 -16.65 45.64
N ASP A 27 -1.79 -16.74 46.97
CA ASP A 27 -1.73 -15.59 47.83
C ASP A 27 -0.40 -14.87 47.51
N GLU A 28 -0.47 -13.62 47.04
CA GLU A 28 0.48 -12.53 47.31
C GLU A 28 0.02 -11.28 46.53
N LEU A 29 -0.89 -10.52 47.14
CA LEU A 29 -1.34 -9.22 46.65
C LEU A 29 -0.29 -8.15 47.01
N GLY A 30 0.61 -7.87 46.07
CA GLY A 30 1.47 -6.69 46.08
C GLY A 30 0.76 -5.47 45.48
N GLU A 31 0.83 -4.34 46.19
CA GLU A 31 0.24 -3.05 45.85
C GLU A 31 0.56 -2.58 44.41
N ILE A 32 -0.49 -2.30 43.64
CA ILE A 32 -0.38 -1.57 42.37
C ILE A 32 -0.37 -0.07 42.72
N GLU A 33 0.77 0.58 42.48
CA GLU A 33 0.90 2.04 42.54
C GLU A 33 -0.14 2.70 41.61
N LYS A 34 -0.93 3.60 42.19
CA LYS A 34 -1.90 4.43 41.49
C LYS A 34 -1.18 5.37 40.52
N THR A 35 -1.44 5.20 39.23
CA THR A 35 -1.15 6.22 38.20
C THR A 35 -1.94 7.50 38.53
N PRO A 36 -1.33 8.70 38.48
CA PRO A 36 -2.02 9.92 38.82
C PRO A 36 -3.10 10.28 37.78
N GLU A 37 -4.25 10.64 38.33
CA GLU A 37 -5.46 11.16 37.73
C GLU A 37 -5.17 12.26 36.71
N ALA A 38 -5.72 12.10 35.50
CA ALA A 38 -5.57 13.03 34.40
C ALA A 38 -6.18 14.39 34.78
N ALA A 39 -5.35 15.42 34.80
CA ALA A 39 -5.78 16.80 35.00
C ALA A 39 -6.75 17.24 33.89
N ASP A 40 -7.84 17.89 34.31
CA ASP A 40 -8.90 18.45 33.48
C ASP A 40 -8.34 19.42 32.42
N TYR A 41 -8.34 18.98 31.16
CA TYR A 41 -8.12 19.86 30.01
C TYR A 41 -9.47 20.43 29.56
N GLU A 42 -9.78 21.67 29.98
CA GLU A 42 -10.91 22.43 29.43
C GLU A 42 -10.63 22.87 27.98
N PRO A 43 -11.44 22.50 26.98
CA PRO A 43 -11.30 23.03 25.64
C PRO A 43 -11.89 24.45 25.58
N LYS A 44 -11.04 25.47 25.71
CA LYS A 44 -11.41 26.86 25.38
C LYS A 44 -11.34 27.12 23.88
N ASP A 45 -12.37 26.71 23.13
CA ASP A 45 -12.73 27.38 21.86
C ASP A 45 -14.19 27.09 21.46
N THR A 46 -15.14 27.84 22.02
CA THR A 46 -16.52 27.89 21.53
C THR A 46 -16.72 29.11 20.65
N ARG A 47 -16.00 29.19 19.53
CA ARG A 47 -16.37 30.13 18.46
C ARG A 47 -17.60 29.61 17.72
N LYS A 48 -18.76 30.13 18.13
CA LYS A 48 -20.06 29.96 17.45
C LYS A 48 -19.89 30.33 15.95
N PRO A 49 -20.34 29.50 15.00
CA PRO A 49 -20.30 29.87 13.59
C PRO A 49 -21.08 31.17 13.35
N PRO A 50 -20.62 32.07 12.48
CA PRO A 50 -21.35 33.30 12.19
C PRO A 50 -22.70 32.98 11.55
N GLU A 51 -23.75 33.59 12.10
CA GLU A 51 -25.12 33.48 11.63
C GLU A 51 -25.24 34.14 10.25
N VAL A 52 -25.56 33.36 9.22
CA VAL A 52 -25.72 33.86 7.85
C VAL A 52 -27.15 34.38 7.70
N ASP A 53 -27.31 35.70 7.80
CA ASP A 53 -28.55 36.39 7.46
C ASP A 53 -28.91 36.15 5.98
N ARG A 54 -29.90 35.28 5.74
CA ARG A 54 -30.50 35.11 4.41
C ARG A 54 -31.57 36.18 4.22
N LYS A 55 -31.21 37.32 3.62
CA LYS A 55 -32.20 38.21 2.99
C LYS A 55 -32.26 37.95 1.49
N LEU A 56 -33.37 37.36 1.09
CA LEU A 56 -33.86 37.28 -0.29
C LEU A 56 -34.25 38.69 -0.73
N GLY A 57 -33.63 39.20 -1.79
CA GLY A 57 -33.93 40.49 -2.41
C GLY A 57 -33.99 40.34 -3.92
N SER A 58 -35.13 40.72 -4.48
CA SER A 58 -35.55 40.60 -5.87
C SER A 58 -35.05 41.73 -6.78
N ASN A 59 -34.96 41.39 -8.08
CA ASN A 59 -35.05 42.21 -9.30
C ASN A 59 -33.80 42.91 -9.85
N ASP A 60 -33.41 42.44 -11.04
CA ASP A 60 -33.15 43.13 -12.32
C ASP A 60 -32.59 44.56 -12.29
N ASP A 61 -31.42 44.78 -12.92
CA ASP A 61 -31.21 45.86 -13.91
C ASP A 61 -29.79 45.88 -14.52
N ALA A 62 -29.69 46.51 -15.68
CA ALA A 62 -28.67 46.40 -16.72
C ALA A 62 -27.28 47.04 -16.46
N ALA A 63 -26.26 46.42 -17.09
CA ALA A 63 -25.05 46.96 -17.73
C ALA A 63 -24.33 48.23 -17.17
N LYS A 64 -23.10 48.06 -16.63
CA LYS A 64 -21.81 48.60 -17.17
C LYS A 64 -20.61 48.49 -16.19
N SER A 65 -19.44 48.34 -16.83
CA SER A 65 -18.08 48.79 -16.45
C SER A 65 -17.15 47.83 -15.70
N LYS A 66 -15.89 47.82 -16.18
CA LYS A 66 -14.77 46.97 -15.79
C LYS A 66 -14.27 47.31 -14.38
N SER A 67 -14.20 46.30 -13.53
CA SER A 67 -13.09 46.14 -12.58
C SER A 67 -12.47 44.78 -12.86
N SER A 68 -11.14 44.69 -12.93
CA SER A 68 -10.43 43.42 -12.89
C SER A 68 -10.61 42.83 -11.50
N GLN A 69 -11.79 42.27 -11.24
CA GLN A 69 -12.02 41.41 -10.10
C GLN A 69 -11.09 40.22 -10.26
N ILE A 70 -10.04 40.18 -9.45
CA ILE A 70 -9.44 38.91 -9.06
C ILE A 70 -10.57 38.19 -8.32
N GLY A 71 -11.41 37.48 -9.07
CA GLY A 71 -12.51 36.72 -8.53
C GLY A 71 -11.91 35.64 -7.66
N SER A 72 -11.93 35.83 -6.35
CA SER A 72 -11.70 34.74 -5.42
C SER A 72 -12.89 33.79 -5.51
N SER A 73 -12.87 32.89 -6.49
CA SER A 73 -13.86 31.82 -6.57
C SER A 73 -13.58 30.84 -5.44
N ILE A 74 -14.41 30.85 -4.39
CA ILE A 74 -14.42 29.81 -3.36
C ILE A 74 -15.07 28.56 -3.99
N MET A 75 -14.31 27.81 -4.78
CA MET A 75 -14.72 26.50 -5.29
C MET A 75 -14.23 25.42 -4.34
N THR A 76 -15.16 24.75 -3.65
CA THR A 76 -14.84 23.55 -2.87
C THR A 76 -14.42 22.43 -3.81
N ARG A 77 -13.15 22.02 -3.75
CA ARG A 77 -12.67 20.82 -4.43
C ARG A 77 -13.24 19.59 -3.72
N LYS A 78 -14.27 18.98 -4.31
CA LYS A 78 -14.93 17.78 -3.75
C LYS A 78 -13.99 16.58 -3.57
N GLU A 79 -12.87 16.55 -4.28
CA GLU A 79 -11.91 15.43 -4.31
C GLU A 79 -10.73 15.56 -3.33
N ALA A 80 -10.64 16.66 -2.57
CA ALA A 80 -9.58 16.81 -1.58
C ALA A 80 -9.82 15.83 -0.42
N ARG A 81 -9.01 14.78 -0.35
CA ARG A 81 -9.02 13.78 0.73
C ARG A 81 -7.67 13.77 1.43
N THR A 82 -7.70 13.51 2.74
CA THR A 82 -6.48 13.33 3.55
C THR A 82 -6.28 11.83 3.77
N PHE A 83 -5.08 11.34 3.47
CA PHE A 83 -4.66 9.97 3.74
C PHE A 83 -3.48 9.98 4.69
N THR A 84 -3.42 9.03 5.62
CA THR A 84 -2.25 8.80 6.46
C THR A 84 -1.62 7.47 6.06
N PHE A 85 -0.36 7.52 5.64
CA PHE A 85 0.42 6.34 5.30
C PHE A 85 1.57 6.18 6.28
N SER A 86 1.87 4.93 6.65
CA SER A 86 3.11 4.61 7.33
C SER A 86 4.23 4.43 6.30
N ILE A 87 5.40 5.02 6.54
CA ILE A 87 6.58 4.79 5.71
C ILE A 87 7.44 3.74 6.42
N PRO A 88 7.47 2.49 5.94
CA PRO A 88 8.32 1.47 6.54
C PRO A 88 9.80 1.83 6.38
N ALA A 89 10.59 1.47 7.38
CA ALA A 89 12.04 1.56 7.29
C ALA A 89 12.57 0.50 6.29
N PRO A 90 13.68 0.80 5.57
CA PRO A 90 14.39 -0.24 4.83
C PRO A 90 14.85 -1.34 5.78
N ARG A 91 14.71 -2.60 5.34
CA ARG A 91 15.07 -3.78 6.12
C ARG A 91 16.55 -3.76 6.57
N GLY A 92 16.85 -4.21 7.78
CA GLY A 92 18.23 -4.26 8.30
C GLY A 92 19.21 -5.04 7.41
N GLN A 93 20.48 -4.63 7.36
CA GLN A 93 21.54 -5.38 6.66
C GLN A 93 22.03 -6.55 7.51
N ILE A 94 22.35 -7.68 6.88
CA ILE A 94 23.01 -8.81 7.54
C ILE A 94 24.47 -8.80 7.13
N LEU A 95 25.37 -8.79 8.12
CA LEU A 95 26.81 -8.72 7.92
C LEU A 95 27.48 -9.97 8.49
N ASP A 96 28.61 -10.36 7.90
CA ASP A 96 29.51 -11.36 8.47
C ASP A 96 30.34 -10.76 9.63
N ARG A 97 31.07 -11.60 10.36
CA ARG A 97 31.99 -11.24 11.45
C ARG A 97 33.03 -10.18 11.07
N PHE A 98 33.37 -10.06 9.79
CA PHE A 98 34.31 -9.08 9.26
C PHE A 98 33.63 -7.81 8.73
N GLY A 99 32.30 -7.71 8.85
CA GLY A 99 31.52 -6.57 8.35
C GLY A 99 31.14 -6.64 6.87
N HIS A 100 31.43 -7.75 6.19
CA HIS A 100 31.03 -7.93 4.79
C HIS A 100 29.52 -8.17 4.66
N PRO A 101 28.83 -7.49 3.73
CA PRO A 101 27.39 -7.64 3.58
C PRO A 101 27.03 -9.02 3.01
N LEU A 102 26.23 -9.77 3.76
CA LEU A 102 25.61 -11.02 3.33
C LEU A 102 24.22 -10.80 2.74
N ALA A 103 23.49 -9.80 3.25
CA ALA A 103 22.20 -9.38 2.72
C ALA A 103 22.05 -7.86 2.85
N GLN A 104 21.73 -7.21 1.74
CA GLN A 104 21.59 -5.75 1.62
C GLN A 104 20.30 -5.40 0.87
N ASN A 105 19.87 -4.14 0.93
CA ASN A 105 18.75 -3.68 0.12
C ASN A 105 19.27 -2.92 -1.09
N THR A 106 18.61 -3.08 -2.23
CA THR A 106 18.84 -2.30 -3.45
C THR A 106 17.51 -1.70 -3.88
N VAL A 107 17.56 -0.49 -4.46
CA VAL A 107 16.36 0.13 -5.03
C VAL A 107 16.12 -0.47 -6.41
N ALA A 108 14.93 -1.02 -6.61
CA ALA A 108 14.44 -1.42 -7.91
C ALA A 108 13.27 -0.53 -8.33
N TYR A 109 13.08 -0.39 -9.63
CA TYR A 109 11.98 0.39 -10.18
C TYR A 109 10.97 -0.53 -10.85
N TYR A 110 9.70 -0.26 -10.61
CA TYR A 110 8.58 -0.89 -11.29
C TYR A 110 7.91 0.13 -12.19
N ALA A 111 7.47 -0.30 -13.38
CA ALA A 111 6.54 0.48 -14.16
C ALA A 111 5.16 0.45 -13.48
N ALA A 112 4.61 1.64 -13.25
CA ALA A 112 3.34 1.81 -12.58
C ALA A 112 2.50 2.89 -13.25
N ILE A 113 1.18 2.82 -13.06
CA ILE A 113 0.23 3.77 -13.62
C ILE A 113 -0.30 4.65 -12.50
N ASN A 114 -0.17 5.96 -12.67
CA ASN A 114 -0.85 6.95 -11.87
C ASN A 114 -2.11 7.43 -12.60
N PHE A 115 -3.25 7.32 -11.92
CA PHE A 115 -4.54 7.64 -12.50
C PHE A 115 -4.93 9.10 -12.19
N PRO A 116 -5.25 9.91 -13.22
CA PRO A 116 -5.82 11.22 -13.02
C PRO A 116 -7.25 11.08 -12.48
N TYR A 117 -7.81 12.19 -12.03
CA TYR A 117 -9.24 12.26 -11.82
C TYR A 117 -9.95 12.27 -13.17
N LEU A 118 -10.69 11.21 -13.47
CA LEU A 118 -11.57 11.13 -14.62
C LEU A 118 -13.02 11.37 -14.13
N PRO A 119 -13.64 12.51 -14.49
CA PRO A 119 -15.03 12.80 -14.09
C PRO A 119 -15.97 11.83 -14.82
N ASP A 120 -16.97 11.31 -14.11
CA ASP A 120 -18.00 10.40 -14.65
C ASP A 120 -17.44 9.21 -15.44
N ALA A 121 -16.26 8.72 -15.04
CA ALA A 121 -15.54 7.68 -15.78
C ALA A 121 -16.29 6.35 -15.79
N THR A 122 -16.50 5.79 -16.98
CA THR A 122 -16.96 4.41 -17.13
C THR A 122 -15.80 3.44 -16.94
N ASP A 123 -16.12 2.16 -16.72
CA ASP A 123 -15.10 1.14 -16.55
C ASP A 123 -14.25 0.98 -17.82
N GLU A 124 -14.85 1.18 -18.99
CA GLU A 124 -14.15 1.16 -20.27
C GLU A 124 -13.15 2.31 -20.41
N ASP A 125 -13.47 3.50 -19.90
CA ASP A 125 -12.57 4.66 -19.93
C ASP A 125 -11.34 4.43 -19.05
N ILE A 126 -11.53 3.84 -17.88
CA ILE A 126 -10.46 3.47 -16.94
C ILE A 126 -9.55 2.41 -17.58
N LEU A 127 -10.16 1.38 -18.17
CA LEU A 127 -9.43 0.30 -18.85
C LEU A 127 -8.67 0.81 -20.07
N ARG A 128 -9.28 1.67 -20.87
CA ARG A 128 -8.62 2.32 -22.02
C ARG A 128 -7.41 3.12 -21.57
N TYR A 129 -7.57 3.94 -20.53
CA TYR A 129 -6.46 4.74 -19.98
C TYR A 129 -5.29 3.87 -19.51
N ALA A 130 -5.56 2.77 -18.81
CA ALA A 130 -4.54 1.85 -18.36
C ALA A 130 -3.90 1.07 -19.53
N GLY A 131 -4.72 0.52 -20.42
CA GLY A 131 -4.29 -0.28 -21.56
C GLY A 131 -3.37 0.48 -22.51
N GLU A 132 -3.70 1.74 -22.84
CA GLU A 132 -2.83 2.60 -23.69
C GLU A 132 -1.42 2.77 -23.11
N ARG A 133 -1.28 2.79 -21.78
CA ARG A 133 0.01 2.96 -21.08
C ARG A 133 0.77 1.65 -20.98
N ILE A 134 0.06 0.55 -20.73
CA ILE A 134 0.65 -0.79 -20.69
C ILE A 134 1.18 -1.16 -22.08
N ILE A 135 0.39 -0.95 -23.13
CA ILE A 135 0.81 -1.17 -24.52
C ILE A 135 2.05 -0.33 -24.84
N HIS A 136 2.03 0.97 -24.55
CA HIS A 136 3.18 1.84 -24.78
C HIS A 136 4.44 1.37 -24.03
N ALA A 137 4.30 0.95 -22.77
CA ALA A 137 5.42 0.45 -21.98
C ALA A 137 5.97 -0.88 -22.54
N ASN A 138 5.08 -1.78 -22.97
CA ASN A 138 5.44 -3.05 -23.58
C ASN A 138 6.15 -2.85 -24.92
N ASP A 139 5.64 -1.97 -25.77
CA ASP A 139 6.24 -1.64 -27.07
C ASP A 139 7.64 -1.04 -26.91
N LEU A 140 7.83 -0.19 -25.89
CA LEU A 140 9.11 0.44 -25.61
C LEU A 140 10.15 -0.54 -25.05
N LEU A 141 9.73 -1.41 -24.13
CA LEU A 141 10.65 -2.27 -23.37
C LEU A 141 10.76 -3.69 -23.93
N GLY A 142 10.01 -4.00 -25.00
CA GLY A 142 9.91 -5.36 -25.55
C GLY A 142 9.30 -6.37 -24.57
N ALA A 143 8.54 -5.88 -23.58
CA ALA A 143 7.91 -6.71 -22.55
C ALA A 143 6.49 -7.10 -22.96
N GLN A 144 5.90 -8.07 -22.26
CA GLN A 144 4.52 -8.53 -22.47
C GLN A 144 3.80 -8.58 -21.12
N TRP A 145 3.71 -7.44 -20.44
CA TRP A 145 2.95 -7.34 -19.19
C TRP A 145 1.48 -7.12 -19.48
N ASP A 146 0.63 -7.77 -18.68
CA ASP A 146 -0.81 -7.65 -18.75
C ASP A 146 -1.39 -7.59 -17.33
N LEU A 147 -2.54 -6.93 -17.19
CA LEU A 147 -3.25 -6.82 -15.93
C LEU A 147 -4.72 -7.15 -16.11
N ASP A 148 -5.28 -7.87 -15.13
CA ASP A 148 -6.71 -8.14 -15.09
C ASP A 148 -7.51 -6.83 -14.98
N GLY A 149 -8.49 -6.68 -15.87
CA GLY A 149 -9.30 -5.47 -15.95
C GLY A 149 -10.08 -5.19 -14.66
N LYS A 150 -10.51 -6.22 -13.92
CA LYS A 150 -11.19 -6.00 -12.64
C LYS A 150 -10.25 -5.36 -11.63
N THR A 151 -9.01 -5.83 -11.57
CA THR A 151 -7.98 -5.25 -10.69
C THR A 151 -7.74 -3.77 -11.00
N VAL A 152 -7.70 -3.40 -12.29
CA VAL A 152 -7.52 -2.01 -12.73
C VAL A 152 -8.68 -1.13 -12.27
N VAL A 153 -9.92 -1.58 -12.48
CA VAL A 153 -11.13 -0.84 -12.11
C VAL A 153 -11.26 -0.71 -10.58
N GLU A 154 -11.02 -1.78 -9.84
CA GLU A 154 -11.04 -1.76 -8.37
C GLU A 154 -9.96 -0.83 -7.81
N HIS A 155 -8.75 -0.86 -8.37
CA HIS A 155 -7.68 0.06 -7.98
C HIS A 155 -8.06 1.51 -8.24
N TYR A 156 -8.64 1.83 -9.39
CA TYR A 156 -9.10 3.19 -9.69
C TYR A 156 -10.17 3.68 -8.69
N ARG A 157 -11.13 2.83 -8.34
CA ARG A 157 -12.23 3.22 -7.43
C ARG A 157 -11.75 3.39 -5.99
N ASN A 158 -10.89 2.50 -5.51
CA ASN A 158 -10.52 2.44 -4.09
C ASN A 158 -9.19 3.13 -3.77
N ARG A 159 -8.24 3.13 -4.72
CA ARG A 159 -6.81 3.41 -4.49
C ARG A 159 -6.18 4.30 -5.57
N ARG A 160 -6.97 5.12 -6.26
CA ARG A 160 -6.54 6.04 -7.34
C ARG A 160 -5.27 6.85 -7.06
N TRP A 161 -5.09 7.29 -5.82
CA TRP A 161 -3.97 8.12 -5.39
C TRP A 161 -2.64 7.37 -5.28
N LEU A 162 -2.67 6.03 -5.31
CA LEU A 162 -1.48 5.18 -5.30
C LEU A 162 -1.16 4.71 -6.73
N PRO A 163 0.12 4.62 -7.11
CA PRO A 163 0.51 4.01 -8.38
C PRO A 163 0.08 2.54 -8.44
N LEU A 164 -0.49 2.12 -9.57
CA LEU A 164 -0.77 0.72 -9.88
C LEU A 164 0.43 0.10 -10.59
N THR A 165 1.21 -0.70 -9.88
CA THR A 165 2.35 -1.46 -10.44
C THR A 165 1.86 -2.60 -11.32
N PHE A 166 2.45 -2.77 -12.51
CA PHE A 166 2.07 -3.83 -13.45
C PHE A 166 3.26 -4.65 -14.00
N SER A 167 4.48 -4.15 -13.87
CA SER A 167 5.67 -4.82 -14.39
C SER A 167 6.38 -5.66 -13.32
N SER A 168 7.38 -6.42 -13.77
CA SER A 168 8.49 -6.89 -12.92
C SER A 168 9.48 -5.75 -12.63
N PRO A 169 10.46 -5.94 -11.72
CA PRO A 169 11.59 -5.02 -11.57
C PRO A 169 12.26 -4.73 -12.91
N LEU A 170 12.45 -3.46 -13.23
CA LEU A 170 13.10 -3.02 -14.47
C LEU A 170 14.62 -3.13 -14.35
N THR A 171 15.27 -3.50 -15.46
CA THR A 171 16.73 -3.36 -15.58
C THR A 171 17.12 -1.88 -15.70
N GLU A 172 18.40 -1.58 -15.51
CA GLU A 172 18.89 -0.20 -15.63
C GLU A 172 18.66 0.39 -17.04
N GLU A 173 18.84 -0.42 -18.09
CA GLU A 173 18.56 -0.03 -19.47
C GLU A 173 17.06 0.29 -19.68
N GLN A 174 16.18 -0.61 -19.21
CA GLN A 174 14.74 -0.43 -19.30
C GLN A 174 14.26 0.81 -18.51
N PHE A 175 14.88 1.07 -17.36
CA PHE A 175 14.62 2.26 -16.56
C PHE A 175 14.93 3.53 -17.36
N VAL A 176 16.11 3.61 -17.99
CA VAL A 176 16.52 4.78 -18.77
C VAL A 176 15.60 5.00 -19.96
N ASP A 177 15.25 3.94 -20.68
CA ASP A 177 14.36 4.04 -21.84
C ASP A 177 12.96 4.52 -21.44
N LEU A 178 12.41 3.95 -20.36
CA LEU A 178 11.11 4.35 -19.84
C LEU A 178 11.12 5.77 -19.29
N ASP A 179 12.16 6.17 -18.56
CA ASP A 179 12.28 7.53 -18.01
C ASP A 179 12.30 8.57 -19.13
N ARG A 180 13.04 8.29 -20.21
CA ARG A 180 13.16 9.17 -21.38
C ARG A 180 11.87 9.30 -22.18
N GLN A 181 11.10 8.22 -22.33
CA GLN A 181 9.93 8.17 -23.25
C GLN A 181 8.60 7.88 -22.54
N ARG A 182 8.48 8.15 -21.23
CA ARG A 182 7.22 7.90 -20.51
C ARG A 182 6.08 8.77 -21.01
N LYS A 183 4.91 8.15 -21.19
CA LYS A 183 3.65 8.88 -21.36
C LYS A 183 3.18 9.49 -20.03
N PRO A 184 2.40 10.58 -20.05
CA PRO A 184 1.81 11.14 -18.84
C PRO A 184 0.98 10.11 -18.07
N GLY A 185 1.21 10.02 -16.76
CA GLY A 185 0.57 9.02 -15.90
C GLY A 185 1.23 7.64 -15.89
N LEU A 186 2.25 7.41 -16.72
CA LEU A 186 3.18 6.31 -16.50
C LEU A 186 4.29 6.81 -15.57
N VAL A 187 4.54 6.08 -14.49
CA VAL A 187 5.50 6.47 -13.45
C VAL A 187 6.42 5.30 -13.09
N LEU A 188 7.64 5.65 -12.73
CA LEU A 188 8.62 4.72 -12.18
C LEU A 188 8.43 4.68 -10.67
N HIS A 189 7.96 3.55 -10.16
CA HIS A 189 7.70 3.35 -8.74
C HIS A 189 8.92 2.68 -8.07
N PRO A 190 9.66 3.40 -7.20
CA PRO A 190 10.80 2.82 -6.50
C PRO A 190 10.32 1.88 -5.37
N VAL A 191 10.95 0.72 -5.28
CA VAL A 191 10.71 -0.29 -4.25
C VAL A 191 12.04 -0.83 -3.76
N TYR A 192 12.17 -1.07 -2.45
CA TYR A 192 13.34 -1.74 -1.90
C TYR A 192 13.24 -3.25 -2.11
N LEU A 193 14.21 -3.82 -2.81
CA LEU A 193 14.36 -5.26 -2.97
C LEU A 193 15.57 -5.76 -2.19
N ARG A 194 15.46 -7.00 -1.71
CA ARG A 194 16.53 -7.68 -1.00
C ARG A 194 17.54 -8.23 -2.01
N HIS A 195 18.83 -7.91 -1.81
CA HIS A 195 19.95 -8.34 -2.62
C HIS A 195 20.94 -9.15 -1.78
N TYR A 196 21.35 -10.31 -2.30
CA TYR A 196 22.25 -11.26 -1.63
C TYR A 196 23.55 -11.40 -2.43
N PRO A 197 24.64 -10.66 -2.08
CA PRO A 197 25.86 -10.64 -2.89
C PRO A 197 26.53 -12.01 -3.11
N ASN A 198 26.38 -12.91 -2.15
CA ASN A 198 27.00 -14.25 -2.17
C ASN A 198 26.05 -15.36 -2.69
N GLU A 199 24.86 -14.97 -3.18
CA GLU A 199 23.80 -15.81 -3.75
C GLU A 199 23.71 -17.22 -3.14
N LYS A 200 24.36 -18.21 -3.77
CA LYS A 200 24.21 -19.64 -3.51
C LYS A 200 24.98 -20.14 -2.28
N MET A 201 26.04 -19.45 -1.86
CA MET A 201 26.95 -20.00 -0.83
C MET A 201 26.26 -20.15 0.54
N LEU A 202 25.31 -19.27 0.85
CA LEU A 202 24.67 -19.20 2.17
C LEU A 202 23.14 -19.21 2.08
N SER A 203 22.56 -19.66 0.96
CA SER A 203 21.11 -19.58 0.73
C SER A 203 20.28 -20.25 1.82
N HIS A 204 20.70 -21.42 2.31
CA HIS A 204 19.99 -22.14 3.38
C HIS A 204 20.16 -21.49 4.77
N VAL A 205 21.29 -20.80 5.00
CA VAL A 205 21.57 -20.16 6.28
C VAL A 205 20.88 -18.79 6.34
N LEU A 206 21.05 -17.97 5.31
CA LEU A 206 20.42 -16.65 5.21
C LEU A 206 18.91 -16.77 4.98
N GLY A 207 18.49 -17.73 4.16
CA GLY A 207 17.13 -17.79 3.63
C GLY A 207 16.86 -16.68 2.62
N TYR A 208 15.58 -16.35 2.46
CA TYR A 208 15.14 -15.30 1.54
C TYR A 208 13.93 -14.54 2.10
N VAL A 209 13.70 -13.37 1.52
CA VAL A 209 12.53 -12.54 1.79
C VAL A 209 11.46 -12.82 0.74
N GLY A 210 10.26 -13.12 1.19
CA GLY A 210 9.07 -13.27 0.36
C GLY A 210 8.19 -12.03 0.42
N GLU A 211 7.38 -11.85 -0.63
CA GLU A 211 6.32 -10.85 -0.60
C GLU A 211 5.18 -11.30 0.30
N ARG A 212 4.66 -10.38 1.11
CA ARG A 212 3.40 -10.63 1.82
C ARG A 212 2.25 -10.79 0.81
N PRO A 213 1.21 -11.58 1.15
CA PRO A 213 0.06 -11.78 0.27
C PRO A 213 -0.53 -10.44 -0.19
N PRO A 214 -1.10 -10.40 -1.41
CA PRO A 214 -1.64 -9.18 -1.96
C PRO A 214 -2.64 -8.55 -1.00
N ARG A 215 -2.52 -7.23 -0.85
CA ARG A 215 -3.47 -6.46 -0.07
C ARG A 215 -4.87 -6.68 -0.66
N LYS A 216 -5.88 -6.74 0.21
CA LYS A 216 -7.26 -6.72 -0.25
C LYS A 216 -7.47 -5.42 -1.02
N LEU A 217 -8.07 -5.50 -2.21
CA LEU A 217 -8.37 -4.38 -3.10
C LEU A 217 -9.51 -3.48 -2.56
N GLY A 218 -9.51 -3.19 -1.26
CA GLY A 218 -10.47 -2.32 -0.59
C GLY A 218 -10.01 -0.87 -0.49
N PRO A 219 -10.79 0.00 0.18
CA PRO A 219 -10.38 1.37 0.50
C PRO A 219 -9.01 1.45 1.19
N ILE A 220 -8.39 2.63 1.15
CA ILE A 220 -7.14 2.90 1.86
C ILE A 220 -7.44 2.97 3.35
N GLU A 221 -6.79 2.11 4.13
CA GLU A 221 -6.90 2.12 5.58
C GLU A 221 -5.97 3.18 6.20
N PRO A 222 -6.35 3.82 7.31
CA PRO A 222 -5.46 4.73 8.03
C PRO A 222 -4.19 4.02 8.48
N ASN A 223 -3.03 4.67 8.30
CA ASN A 223 -1.71 4.16 8.68
C ASN A 223 -1.30 2.86 7.96
N GLU A 224 -1.93 2.54 6.83
CA GLU A 224 -1.47 1.47 5.95
C GLU A 224 -0.02 1.78 5.48
N PRO A 225 0.88 0.78 5.43
CA PRO A 225 2.23 1.01 4.93
C PRO A 225 2.19 1.38 3.44
N LEU A 226 2.93 2.41 3.05
CA LEU A 226 2.97 2.88 1.66
C LEU A 226 3.54 1.79 0.75
N TRP A 227 4.68 1.22 1.14
CA TRP A 227 5.29 0.07 0.49
C TRP A 227 4.88 -1.24 1.16
N ARG A 228 4.98 -2.35 0.44
CA ARG A 228 4.81 -3.67 1.04
C ARG A 228 6.12 -4.07 1.69
N ASP A 229 6.06 -4.40 2.98
CA ASP A 229 7.22 -4.99 3.63
C ASP A 229 7.37 -6.44 3.16
N GLY A 230 8.59 -6.80 2.80
CA GLY A 230 8.96 -8.20 2.64
C GLY A 230 9.00 -8.89 4.00
N LYS A 231 8.58 -10.15 4.05
CA LYS A 231 8.67 -10.99 5.24
C LYS A 231 9.79 -12.01 5.03
N GLY A 232 10.65 -12.22 6.02
CA GLY A 232 11.58 -13.35 6.01
C GLY A 232 10.82 -14.68 5.96
N VAL A 233 11.16 -15.55 5.00
CA VAL A 233 10.47 -16.83 4.80
C VAL A 233 11.27 -18.00 5.35
N GLU A 234 12.61 -17.91 5.36
CA GLU A 234 13.49 -18.98 5.81
C GLU A 234 14.75 -18.40 6.45
N GLY A 235 15.52 -19.23 7.16
CA GLY A 235 16.88 -18.93 7.62
C GLY A 235 16.95 -17.77 8.59
N LEU A 236 18.06 -17.04 8.55
CA LEU A 236 18.28 -15.85 9.37
C LEU A 236 17.27 -14.73 9.07
N GLU A 237 16.77 -14.63 7.83
CA GLU A 237 15.76 -13.64 7.46
C GLU A 237 14.44 -13.88 8.22
N GLU A 238 14.00 -15.12 8.37
CA GLU A 238 12.81 -15.46 9.18
C GLU A 238 13.09 -15.31 10.67
N GLN A 239 14.22 -15.86 11.16
CA GLN A 239 14.54 -15.87 12.59
C GLN A 239 14.70 -14.46 13.18
N PHE A 240 15.27 -13.53 12.41
CA PHE A 240 15.51 -12.16 12.85
C PHE A 240 14.52 -11.15 12.24
N ASP A 241 13.37 -11.59 11.72
CA ASP A 241 12.38 -10.72 11.05
C ASP A 241 11.97 -9.50 11.92
N GLN A 242 11.82 -9.71 13.24
CA GLN A 242 11.49 -8.67 14.22
C GLN A 242 12.59 -7.61 14.39
N PHE A 243 13.86 -7.97 14.22
CA PHE A 243 14.99 -7.05 14.35
C PHE A 243 15.33 -6.37 13.02
N LEU A 244 14.87 -6.95 11.92
CA LEU A 244 15.14 -6.48 10.57
C LEU A 244 14.06 -5.52 10.04
N THR A 245 12.87 -5.47 10.65
CA THR A 245 11.71 -4.68 10.22
C THR A 245 11.41 -3.56 11.19
#